data_AF-A0A485A525-F1
#
_entry.id   AF-A0A485A525-F1
#
_cell.length_a   1.000
_cell.length_b   1.000
_cell.length_c   1.000
_cell.angle_alpha   90.00
_cell.angle_beta   90.00
_cell.angle_gamma   90.00
#
_symmetry.space_group_name_H-M   'P 1'
#
loop_
_entity.id
_entity.type
_entity.pdbx_description
1 polymer ?
#
loop_
_entity_poly.entity_id
_entity_poly.type
_entity_poly.pdbx_seq_one_letter_code
_entity_poly.pdbx_strand_id
1 'polypeptide(L)'
;MLAARSQGLGVVPIGGIRNNPQQVIELLNLPDLTFPINGLTLGYVDKPAHLKPRMPINAFRHEERYQDGELDALIATHNRELVRALAAY
;
A
#
# COMPACT_ATOMS: atom_id res chain seq x y z
N MET A 1 11.44 -0.37 -3.62
CA MET A 1 11.12 0.63 -2.57
C MET A 1 12.20 0.73 -1.50
N LEU A 2 12.74 -0.38 -0.97
CA LEU A 2 13.80 -0.37 0.05
C LEU A 2 15.03 0.45 -0.36
N ALA A 3 15.55 0.24 -1.58
CA ALA A 3 16.72 0.98 -2.08
C ALA A 3 16.50 2.50 -2.09
N ALA A 4 15.37 3.00 -2.62
CA ALA A 4 15.09 4.44 -2.61
C ALA A 4 15.01 5.00 -1.17
N ARG A 5 14.35 4.29 -0.25
CA ARG A 5 14.29 4.70 1.16
C ARG A 5 15.65 4.69 1.85
N SER A 6 16.54 3.75 1.52
CA SER A 6 17.91 3.74 2.07
C SER A 6 18.76 4.91 1.54
N GLN A 7 18.36 5.52 0.42
CA GLN A 7 18.94 6.75 -0.11
C GLN A 7 18.22 8.02 0.39
N GLY A 8 17.35 7.92 1.40
CA GLY A 8 16.65 9.07 1.97
C GLY A 8 15.43 9.55 1.16
N LEU A 9 14.98 8.80 0.15
CA LEU A 9 13.81 9.16 -0.65
C LEU A 9 12.51 8.59 -0.06
N GLY A 10 11.45 9.40 -0.14
CA GLY A 10 10.06 8.96 0.00
C GLY A 10 9.61 8.16 -1.22
N VAL A 11 8.66 7.24 -1.01
CA VAL A 11 8.16 6.35 -2.05
C VAL A 11 6.66 6.12 -1.89
N VAL A 12 5.89 6.31 -2.97
CA VAL A 12 4.46 6.00 -3.03
C VAL A 12 4.13 5.25 -4.33
N PRO A 13 3.66 3.99 -4.26
CA PRO A 13 3.11 3.30 -5.42
C PRO A 13 1.79 3.92 -5.88
N ILE A 14 1.62 4.12 -7.19
CA ILE A 14 0.41 4.70 -7.78
C ILE A 14 -0.30 3.63 -8.59
N GLY A 15 -1.24 2.93 -7.95
CA GLY A 15 -2.08 1.92 -8.62
C GLY A 15 -3.15 2.53 -9.54
N GLY A 16 -3.48 3.81 -9.35
CA GLY A 16 -4.51 4.51 -10.12
C GLY A 16 -4.22 4.65 -11.62
N ILE A 17 -2.98 4.40 -12.06
CA ILE A 17 -2.66 4.35 -13.49
C ILE A 17 -3.47 3.29 -14.25
N ARG A 18 -3.99 2.29 -13.53
CA ARG A 18 -4.86 1.24 -14.07
C ARG A 18 -6.32 1.67 -14.25
N ASN A 19 -6.70 2.88 -13.80
CA ASN A 19 -8.06 3.39 -14.04
C ASN A 19 -8.28 3.75 -15.52
N ASN A 20 -7.23 4.19 -16.21
CA ASN A 20 -7.26 4.53 -17.65
C ASN A 20 -6.00 3.94 -18.33
N PRO A 21 -5.83 2.61 -18.35
CA PRO A 21 -4.57 1.99 -18.76
C PRO A 21 -4.26 2.21 -20.24
N GLN A 22 -5.29 2.31 -21.09
CA GLN A 22 -5.14 2.59 -22.52
C GLN A 22 -4.48 3.95 -22.78
N GLN A 23 -4.90 5.00 -22.06
CA GLN A 23 -4.28 6.33 -22.18
C GLN A 23 -2.81 6.31 -21.72
N VAL A 24 -2.47 5.50 -20.73
CA VAL A 24 -1.09 5.32 -20.27
C VAL A 24 -0.25 4.56 -21.31
N ILE A 25 -0.82 3.53 -21.92
CA ILE A 25 -0.20 2.76 -23.02
C ILE A 25 0.12 3.69 -24.19
N GLU A 26 -0.85 4.49 -24.62
CA GLU A 26 -0.69 5.46 -25.72
C GLU A 26 0.34 6.54 -25.37
N LEU A 27 0.24 7.13 -24.17
CA LEU A 27 1.15 8.18 -23.72
C LEU A 27 2.62 7.72 -23.68
N LEU A 28 2.86 6.50 -23.19
CA LEU A 28 4.20 5.95 -23.05
C LEU A 28 4.64 5.13 -24.27
N ASN A 29 3.78 5.01 -25.29
CA ASN A 29 3.96 4.17 -26.47
C ASN A 29 4.39 2.74 -26.10
N LEU A 30 3.64 2.13 -25.18
CA LEU A 30 3.96 0.80 -24.67
C LEU A 30 3.78 -0.26 -25.78
N PRO A 31 4.77 -1.14 -26.03
CA PRO A 31 4.68 -2.17 -27.07
C PRO A 31 3.60 -3.22 -26.81
N ASP A 32 3.31 -4.00 -27.85
CA ASP A 32 2.47 -5.19 -27.70
C ASP A 32 2.99 -6.11 -26.59
N LEU A 33 2.05 -6.78 -25.92
CA LEU A 33 2.32 -7.66 -24.78
C LEU A 33 2.92 -6.96 -23.55
N THR A 34 2.75 -5.64 -23.44
CA THR A 34 3.08 -4.88 -22.23
C THR A 34 1.83 -4.26 -21.60
N PHE A 35 1.81 -4.13 -20.28
CA PHE A 35 0.67 -3.56 -19.54
C PHE A 35 1.15 -2.81 -18.29
N PRO A 36 0.66 -1.58 -18.05
CA PRO A 36 1.07 -0.78 -16.90
C PRO A 36 0.45 -1.30 -15.60
N ILE A 37 1.29 -1.76 -14.67
CA ILE A 37 0.83 -2.28 -13.38
C ILE A 37 0.77 -1.17 -12.32
N ASN A 38 1.89 -0.54 -11.96
CA ASN A 38 1.90 0.57 -10.99
C ASN A 38 2.87 1.66 -11.44
N GLY A 39 2.51 2.91 -11.15
CA GLY A 39 3.46 4.01 -11.13
C GLY A 39 4.24 4.02 -9.81
N LEU A 40 5.35 4.73 -9.76
CA LEU A 40 6.12 4.91 -8.53
C LEU A 40 6.63 6.35 -8.44
N THR A 41 6.16 7.10 -7.46
CA THR A 41 6.72 8.43 -7.18
C THR A 41 7.89 8.30 -6.22
N LEU A 42 9.00 8.96 -6.53
CA LEU A 42 10.22 9.04 -5.72
C LEU A 42 10.60 10.50 -5.53
N GLY A 43 11.06 10.87 -4.33
CA GLY A 43 11.50 12.24 -4.07
C GLY A 43 11.91 12.49 -2.62
N TYR A 44 12.50 13.64 -2.35
CA TYR A 44 12.81 14.08 -1.00
C TYR A 44 11.52 14.50 -0.28
N VAL A 45 11.35 14.02 0.95
CA VAL A 45 10.13 14.24 1.72
C VAL A 45 10.22 15.58 2.44
N ASP A 46 9.29 16.49 2.14
CA ASP A 46 9.12 17.75 2.88
C ASP A 46 8.54 17.49 4.27
N LYS A 47 7.37 16.83 4.33
CA LYS A 47 6.69 16.45 5.57
C LYS A 47 6.52 14.94 5.68
N PRO A 48 7.16 14.27 6.66
CA PRO A 48 6.96 12.85 6.89
C PRO A 48 5.50 12.53 7.20
N ALA A 49 4.97 11.49 6.54
CA ALA A 49 3.64 10.98 6.86
C ALA A 49 3.68 10.11 8.12
N HIS A 50 2.62 10.18 8.93
CA HIS A 50 2.47 9.25 10.06
C HIS A 50 2.35 7.81 9.59
N LEU A 51 2.91 6.89 10.38
CA LEU A 51 2.79 5.46 10.13
C LEU A 51 1.35 4.99 10.38
N LYS A 52 0.68 4.54 9.31
CA LYS A 52 -0.62 3.89 9.44
C LYS A 52 -0.47 2.56 10.21
N PRO A 53 -1.32 2.27 11.21
CA PRO A 53 -1.36 0.95 11.85
C PRO A 53 -1.50 -0.19 10.83
N ARG A 54 -1.03 -1.38 11.19
CA ARG A 54 -1.23 -2.61 10.42
C ARG A 54 -2.15 -3.55 11.20
N MET A 55 -2.78 -4.48 10.50
CA MET A 55 -3.51 -5.57 11.14
C MET A 55 -2.60 -6.32 12.13
N PRO A 56 -3.14 -6.84 13.24
CA PRO A 56 -2.42 -7.75 14.13
C PRO A 56 -1.80 -8.92 13.36
N ILE A 57 -0.61 -9.37 13.77
CA ILE A 57 0.14 -10.41 13.03
C ILE A 57 -0.65 -11.72 12.90
N ASN A 58 -1.39 -12.12 13.94
CA ASN A 58 -2.23 -13.31 13.96
C ASN A 58 -3.44 -13.21 13.01
N ALA A 59 -3.75 -12.03 12.46
CA ALA A 59 -4.81 -11.88 11.47
C ALA A 59 -4.41 -12.34 10.07
N PHE A 60 -3.11 -12.38 9.75
CA PHE A 60 -2.63 -12.74 8.39
C PHE A 60 -1.46 -13.73 8.37
N ARG A 61 -0.83 -14.00 9.52
CA ARG A 61 0.17 -15.06 9.68
C ARG A 61 -0.43 -16.15 10.56
N HIS A 62 -0.59 -17.32 9.98
CA HIS A 62 -1.20 -18.49 10.63
C HIS A 62 -0.19 -19.64 10.73
N GLU A 63 -0.32 -20.45 11.77
CA GLU A 63 0.47 -21.66 11.95
C GLU A 63 -0.23 -22.84 11.26
N GLU A 64 0.46 -23.48 10.31
CA GLU A 64 0.08 -24.72 9.59
C GLU A 64 -1.21 -24.67 8.75
N ARG A 65 -2.29 -24.09 9.27
CA ARG A 65 -3.61 -24.02 8.69
C ARG A 65 -4.16 -22.61 8.82
N TYR A 66 -4.97 -22.22 7.84
CA TYR A 66 -5.69 -20.95 7.89
C TYR A 66 -6.57 -20.88 9.14
N GLN A 67 -6.48 -19.77 9.87
CA GLN A 67 -7.25 -19.51 11.09
C GLN A 67 -8.16 -18.29 10.87
N ASP A 68 -9.48 -18.52 10.81
CA ASP A 68 -10.48 -17.48 10.59
C ASP A 68 -11.44 -17.27 11.78
N GLY A 69 -11.47 -18.18 12.75
CA GLY A 69 -12.41 -18.14 13.87
C GLY A 69 -12.36 -16.87 14.73
N GLU A 70 -11.24 -16.14 14.75
CA GLU A 70 -11.09 -14.85 15.46
C GLU A 70 -11.01 -13.64 14.52
N LEU A 71 -11.10 -13.85 13.19
CA LEU A 71 -10.80 -12.81 12.21
C LEU A 71 -11.71 -11.58 12.36
N ASP A 72 -13.00 -11.78 12.60
CA ASP A 72 -13.96 -10.68 12.82
C ASP A 72 -13.60 -9.82 14.04
N ALA A 73 -13.16 -10.45 15.14
CA ALA A 73 -12.74 -9.74 16.35
C ALA A 73 -11.43 -8.95 16.12
N LEU A 74 -10.50 -9.52 15.34
CA LEU A 74 -9.25 -8.86 14.97
C LEU A 74 -9.50 -7.67 14.03
N ILE A 75 -10.40 -7.82 13.05
CA ILE A 75 -10.83 -6.71 12.17
C ILE A 75 -11.49 -5.61 12.99
N ALA A 76 -12.43 -5.94 13.89
CA ALA A 76 -13.09 -4.95 14.73
C ALA A 76 -12.10 -4.20 15.64
N THR A 77 -11.06 -4.88 16.13
CA THR A 77 -9.98 -4.28 16.90
C THR A 77 -9.16 -3.31 16.05
N HIS A 78 -8.73 -3.74 14.86
CA HIS A 78 -7.99 -2.89 13.94
C HIS A 78 -8.79 -1.68 13.47
N ASN A 79 -10.10 -1.82 13.24
CA ASN A 79 -10.98 -0.70 12.90
C ASN A 79 -10.98 0.38 13.99
N ARG A 80 -11.04 0.00 15.26
CA ARG A 80 -10.94 0.95 16.39
C ARG A 80 -9.58 1.63 16.42
N GLU A 81 -8.49 0.90 16.15
CA GLU A 81 -7.15 1.48 16.06
C GLU A 81 -7.01 2.47 14.91
N LEU A 82 -7.56 2.16 13.73
CA LEU A 82 -7.56 3.06 12.58
C LEU A 82 -8.32 4.35 12.89
N VAL A 83 -9.50 4.27 13.51
CA VAL A 83 -10.28 5.47 13.89
C VAL A 83 -9.50 6.32 14.89
N ARG A 84 -8.86 5.71 15.89
CA ARG A 84 -8.00 6.42 16.86
C ARG A 84 -6.80 7.09 16.19
N ALA A 85 -6.14 6.38 15.27
CA ALA A 85 -5.00 6.92 14.53
C ALA A 85 -5.44 8.09 13.64
N LEU A 86 -6.59 7.99 12.95
CA LEU A 86 -7.16 9.04 12.12
C LEU A 86 -7.48 10.32 12.91
N ALA A 87 -7.96 10.18 14.15
CA ALA A 87 -8.22 11.33 15.03
C ALA A 87 -6.95 12.05 15.53
N ALA A 88 -5.77 11.47 15.32
CA ALA A 88 -4.48 12.04 15.68
C ALA A 88 -3.77 12.76 14.51
N TYR A 89 -4.38 12.78 13.31
CA TYR A 89 -3.98 13.60 12.16
C TYR A 89 -4.68 14.96 12.20
#